data_AF-A0A157S5E2-F1
#
_entry.id   AF-A0A157S5E2-F1
#
_cell.length_a   1.000
_cell.length_b   1.000
_cell.length_c   1.000
_cell.angle_alpha   90.00
_cell.angle_beta   90.00
_cell.angle_gamma   90.00
#
_symmetry.space_group_name_H-M   'P 1'
#
loop_
_entity.id
_entity.type
_entity.pdbx_description
1 polymer ?
#
loop_
_entity_poly.entity_id
_entity_poly.type
_entity_poly.pdbx_seq_one_letter_code
_entity_poly.pdbx_strand_id
1 'polypeptide(L)'
;MVVPSHDRVQRQLSIDGYEFDVSVLRWDLKPSSEKSYVYLLNSSGKTVDKKLSTFNHKGDFHTSIYLTSTWIDAFAPSGGDLVSPDATGFESETWRKVARELNKITNSVYDEFLRQQFEREIDSYVADGIFPTYAGLTEDYKSWRFENTKGILRAIYTADPSSLKSLKKSQKKIIVRLLDKLAVSNENDAIFEILNSVLELDDPSAKLLAKQLKSVSLQSIVSAIEVLRHRHEVADKLRTLMNDHYTETLETPDLQSIIEANTWLFGSSYETLGAEEDTFTKIAKSLRDAVRGIDDLALDDLDSTDAKAIDGASKQTDLFLARKVPHHDSMGRRIYRCIVIEIKRPSIALNYKHLQQLDGYAQLIKKHAEFGSSAMHFELILIGRKISEADTEIRSRMQGQVAKGLPGLVSDDDRMQRFVLNWYTLLDNFLLTNQTMIDALKLKRDSFDDFSRQGLVADMQKTAA
;
A
#
# COMPACT_ATOMS: atom_id res chain seq x y z
N MET A 1 -15.71 19.01 49.57
CA MET A 1 -15.99 18.18 48.38
C MET A 1 -14.68 18.05 47.61
N VAL A 2 -14.21 16.84 47.37
CA VAL A 2 -13.01 16.60 46.55
C VAL A 2 -13.43 16.76 45.10
N VAL A 3 -12.74 17.64 44.35
CA VAL A 3 -12.99 17.80 42.91
C VAL A 3 -12.64 16.47 42.23
N PRO A 4 -13.54 15.89 41.41
CA PRO A 4 -13.25 14.66 40.69
C PRO A 4 -11.97 14.79 39.84
N SER A 5 -11.25 13.68 39.67
CA SER A 5 -10.02 13.65 38.87
C SER A 5 -10.31 14.02 37.41
N HIS A 6 -9.49 14.93 36.88
CA HIS A 6 -9.65 15.49 35.55
C HIS A 6 -8.33 16.04 35.01
N ASP A 7 -8.22 16.08 33.68
CA ASP A 7 -7.21 16.89 33.01
C ASP A 7 -7.79 18.27 32.69
N ARG A 8 -6.91 19.28 32.68
CA ARG A 8 -7.28 20.64 32.28
C ARG A 8 -6.36 21.14 31.16
N VAL A 9 -6.97 21.61 30.08
CA VAL A 9 -6.28 22.32 29.00
C VAL A 9 -6.80 23.75 28.92
N GLN A 10 -5.88 24.71 28.97
CA GLN A 10 -6.20 26.14 28.85
C GLN A 10 -5.63 26.71 27.57
N ARG A 11 -6.42 27.54 26.87
CA ARG A 11 -6.03 28.26 25.66
C ARG A 11 -6.68 29.63 25.65
N GLN A 12 -6.02 30.59 25.02
CA GLN A 12 -6.56 31.91 24.75
C GLN A 12 -6.76 32.06 23.25
N LEU A 13 -7.88 32.63 22.84
CA LEU A 13 -8.23 32.87 21.45
C LEU A 13 -8.56 34.35 21.25
N SER A 14 -7.99 34.97 20.23
CA SER A 14 -8.35 36.34 19.82
C SER A 14 -9.21 36.27 18.55
N ILE A 15 -10.47 36.67 18.65
CA ILE A 15 -11.43 36.58 17.56
C ILE A 15 -12.28 37.86 17.52
N ASP A 16 -12.33 38.50 16.35
CA ASP A 16 -13.12 39.71 16.09
C ASP A 16 -12.89 40.83 17.13
N GLY A 17 -11.66 40.95 17.64
CA GLY A 17 -11.26 41.95 18.63
C GLY A 17 -11.59 41.60 20.10
N TYR A 18 -12.13 40.41 20.34
CA TYR A 18 -12.39 39.89 21.68
C TYR A 18 -11.40 38.78 22.05
N GLU A 19 -10.96 38.79 23.30
CA GLU A 19 -10.17 37.70 23.89
C GLU A 19 -11.11 36.68 24.55
N PHE A 20 -10.89 35.41 24.26
CA PHE A 20 -11.64 34.29 24.79
C PHE A 20 -10.71 33.34 25.54
N ASP A 21 -10.95 33.18 26.83
CA ASP A 21 -10.27 32.19 27.65
C ASP A 21 -11.04 30.88 27.63
N VAL A 22 -10.41 29.85 27.09
CA VAL A 22 -10.94 28.50 26.97
C VAL A 22 -10.31 27.62 28.04
N SER A 23 -11.13 26.95 28.85
CA SER A 23 -10.70 25.87 29.75
C SER A 23 -11.48 24.60 29.41
N VAL A 24 -10.81 23.59 28.87
CA VAL A 24 -11.38 22.26 28.64
C VAL A 24 -11.02 21.37 29.84
N LEU A 25 -12.02 20.93 30.58
CA LEU A 25 -11.88 19.90 31.61
C LEU A 25 -12.28 18.55 31.01
N ARG A 26 -11.40 17.56 31.09
CA ARG A 26 -11.65 16.18 30.65
C ARG A 26 -11.74 15.30 31.89
N TRP A 27 -12.93 14.80 32.20
CA TRP A 27 -13.21 14.02 33.41
C TRP A 27 -12.79 12.56 33.24
N ASP A 28 -12.22 11.94 34.27
CA ASP A 28 -11.91 10.50 34.26
C ASP A 28 -13.16 9.63 34.31
N LEU A 29 -14.18 10.07 35.04
CA LEU A 29 -15.46 9.40 35.19
C LEU A 29 -16.57 10.34 34.74
N LYS A 30 -17.63 9.76 34.16
CA LYS A 30 -18.82 10.51 33.78
C LYS A 30 -19.38 11.24 35.00
N PRO A 31 -19.53 12.58 34.95
CA PRO A 31 -20.27 13.30 35.99
C PRO A 31 -21.70 12.77 36.04
N SER A 32 -22.22 12.53 37.26
CA SER A 32 -23.46 11.77 37.50
C SER A 32 -24.72 12.31 36.80
N SER A 33 -24.71 13.56 36.32
CA SER A 33 -25.86 14.19 35.64
C SER A 33 -25.52 15.12 34.48
N GLU A 34 -24.24 15.38 34.19
CA GLU A 34 -23.87 16.38 33.16
C GLU A 34 -23.49 15.73 31.83
N LYS A 35 -24.03 16.29 30.73
CA LYS A 35 -23.59 16.01 29.35
C LYS A 35 -22.36 16.87 29.05
N SER A 36 -21.64 16.55 27.98
CA SER A 36 -20.53 17.41 27.55
C SER A 36 -21.05 18.73 26.99
N TYR A 37 -20.86 19.81 27.74
CA TYR A 37 -21.33 21.16 27.42
C TYR A 37 -20.17 22.12 27.21
N VAL A 38 -20.42 23.12 26.35
CA VAL A 38 -19.69 24.38 26.31
C VAL A 38 -20.48 25.39 27.14
N TYR A 39 -19.94 25.79 28.27
CA TYR A 39 -20.47 26.79 29.19
C TYR A 39 -19.91 28.17 28.83
N LEU A 40 -20.80 29.13 28.63
CA LEU A 40 -20.45 30.54 28.41
C LEU A 40 -20.46 31.26 29.76
N LEU A 41 -19.31 31.75 30.19
CA LEU A 41 -19.13 32.50 31.42
C LEU A 41 -18.92 33.98 31.08
N ASN A 42 -19.68 34.86 31.75
CA ASN A 42 -19.43 36.29 31.68
C ASN A 42 -18.17 36.65 32.49
N SER A 43 -17.75 37.92 32.43
CA SER A 43 -16.59 38.45 33.14
C SER A 43 -16.67 38.33 34.68
N SER A 44 -17.87 38.14 35.25
CA SER A 44 -18.07 37.86 36.69
C SER A 44 -18.06 36.37 37.04
N GLY A 45 -17.82 35.48 36.07
CA GLY A 45 -17.75 34.03 36.27
C GLY A 45 -19.11 33.32 36.37
N LYS A 46 -20.21 34.03 36.07
CA LYS A 46 -21.56 33.46 36.03
C LYS A 46 -21.84 32.84 34.67
N THR A 47 -22.39 31.62 34.67
CA THR A 47 -22.89 30.97 33.45
C THR A 47 -24.06 31.75 32.86
N VAL A 48 -23.86 32.28 31.65
CA VAL A 48 -24.89 32.98 30.86
C VAL A 48 -25.73 31.98 30.09
N ASP A 49 -25.10 31.03 29.40
CA ASP A 49 -25.77 29.96 28.67
C ASP A 49 -24.84 28.74 28.49
N LYS A 50 -25.36 27.63 27.98
CA LYS A 50 -24.60 26.44 27.62
C LYS A 50 -25.13 25.76 26.36
N LYS A 51 -24.22 25.26 25.53
CA LYS A 51 -24.53 24.48 24.32
C LYS A 51 -23.88 23.11 24.39
N LEU A 52 -24.52 22.09 23.81
CA LEU A 52 -23.90 20.77 23.71
C LEU A 52 -22.60 20.86 22.91
N SER A 53 -21.54 20.24 23.42
CA SER A 53 -20.32 20.02 22.67
C SER A 53 -20.60 19.04 21.52
N THR A 54 -19.88 19.19 20.41
CA THR A 54 -19.86 18.24 19.28
C THR A 54 -19.39 16.83 19.71
N PHE A 55 -18.77 16.71 20.89
CA PHE A 55 -18.29 15.46 21.47
C PHE A 55 -19.23 14.85 22.52
N ASN A 56 -20.44 15.38 22.69
CA ASN A 56 -21.41 14.92 23.71
C ASN A 56 -21.83 13.44 23.61
N HIS A 57 -21.64 12.80 22.45
CA HIS A 57 -21.95 11.38 22.20
C HIS A 57 -20.69 10.49 22.19
N LYS A 58 -19.51 11.04 22.47
CA LYS A 58 -18.28 10.24 22.55
C LYS A 58 -18.26 9.52 23.90
N GLY A 59 -18.30 8.18 23.85
CA GLY A 59 -18.52 7.27 24.98
C GLY A 59 -17.80 7.67 26.27
N ASP A 60 -16.53 7.32 26.39
CA ASP A 60 -15.70 7.56 27.60
C ASP A 60 -15.08 8.97 27.63
N PHE A 61 -15.45 9.85 26.70
CA PHE A 61 -14.86 11.18 26.58
C PHE A 61 -15.81 12.25 27.12
N HIS A 62 -15.70 12.48 28.42
CA HIS A 62 -16.53 13.44 29.14
C HIS A 62 -15.81 14.77 29.30
N THR A 63 -16.40 15.85 28.77
CA THR A 63 -15.77 17.17 28.80
C THR A 63 -16.70 18.26 29.28
N SER A 64 -16.17 19.17 30.10
CA SER A 64 -16.79 20.45 30.41
C SER A 64 -15.89 21.55 29.86
N ILE A 65 -16.38 22.28 28.85
CA ILE A 65 -15.64 23.35 28.20
C ILE A 65 -16.16 24.67 28.75
N TYR A 66 -15.31 25.48 29.37
CA TYR A 66 -15.66 26.81 29.85
C TYR A 66 -15.03 27.84 28.93
N LEU A 67 -15.86 28.76 28.43
CA LEU A 67 -15.46 29.89 27.62
C LEU A 67 -15.76 31.16 28.40
N THR A 68 -14.75 32.01 28.61
CA THR A 68 -14.92 33.33 29.27
C THR A 68 -14.46 34.42 28.32
N SER A 69 -15.25 35.48 28.17
CA SER A 69 -14.90 36.64 27.35
C SER A 69 -15.81 37.82 27.66
N THR A 70 -15.33 39.04 27.45
CA THR A 70 -16.17 40.25 27.47
C THR A 70 -17.26 40.20 26.40
N TRP A 71 -17.06 39.45 25.32
CA TRP A 71 -18.08 39.19 24.31
C TRP A 71 -19.33 38.48 24.89
N ILE A 72 -19.14 37.67 25.93
CA ILE A 72 -20.22 36.90 26.58
C ILE A 72 -21.07 37.78 27.50
N ASP A 73 -20.54 38.93 27.94
CA ASP A 73 -21.29 39.86 28.81
C ASP A 73 -22.55 40.41 28.11
N ALA A 74 -22.54 40.48 26.78
CA ALA A 74 -23.65 40.91 25.94
C ALA A 74 -24.41 39.75 25.26
N PHE A 75 -24.18 38.50 25.71
CA PHE A 75 -24.76 37.31 25.08
C PHE A 75 -26.24 37.12 25.43
N ALA A 76 -27.09 37.01 24.41
CA ALA A 76 -28.50 36.68 24.51
C ALA A 76 -28.80 35.37 23.74
N PRO A 77 -29.33 34.33 24.40
CA PRO A 77 -29.63 33.03 23.78
C PRO A 77 -30.56 33.11 22.56
N SER A 78 -31.49 34.07 22.58
CA SER A 78 -32.51 34.29 21.53
C SER A 78 -32.03 35.18 20.38
N GLY A 79 -30.79 35.69 20.43
CA GLY A 79 -30.29 36.72 19.52
C GLY A 79 -30.83 38.11 19.85
N GLY A 80 -30.61 39.07 18.94
CA GLY A 80 -31.10 40.44 19.08
C GLY A 80 -32.62 40.52 19.02
N ASP A 81 -33.22 41.25 19.96
CA ASP A 81 -34.64 41.56 19.99
C ASP A 81 -34.87 43.08 19.82
N LEU A 82 -36.13 43.54 19.90
CA LEU A 82 -36.47 44.97 19.82
C LEU A 82 -35.83 45.80 20.95
N VAL A 83 -35.36 45.17 22.02
CA VAL A 83 -34.76 45.81 23.20
C VAL A 83 -33.24 45.82 23.12
N SER A 84 -32.62 44.83 22.45
CA SER A 84 -31.17 44.65 22.33
C SER A 84 -30.79 44.20 20.91
N PRO A 85 -30.85 45.09 19.90
CA PRO A 85 -30.60 44.73 18.50
C PRO A 85 -29.15 44.26 18.24
N ASP A 86 -28.20 44.68 19.07
CA ASP A 86 -26.78 44.31 18.99
C ASP A 86 -26.42 43.06 19.82
N ALA A 87 -27.41 42.40 20.44
CA ALA A 87 -27.13 41.25 21.30
C ALA A 87 -26.48 40.11 20.52
N THR A 88 -25.40 39.57 21.09
CA THR A 88 -24.65 38.48 20.48
C THR A 88 -25.31 37.15 20.82
N GLY A 89 -25.23 36.18 19.91
CA GLY A 89 -25.88 34.89 20.12
C GLY A 89 -25.17 33.77 19.37
N PHE A 90 -25.68 32.54 19.49
CA PHE A 90 -25.14 31.38 18.78
C PHE A 90 -25.22 31.49 17.25
N GLU A 91 -26.01 32.40 16.71
CA GLU A 91 -26.11 32.65 15.26
C GLU A 91 -25.02 33.61 14.74
N SER A 92 -24.30 34.29 15.63
CA SER A 92 -23.29 35.29 15.26
C SER A 92 -22.10 34.69 14.50
N GLU A 93 -21.48 35.51 13.65
CA GLU A 93 -20.26 35.11 12.94
C GLU A 93 -19.08 34.88 13.90
N THR A 94 -18.99 35.69 14.95
CA THR A 94 -18.00 35.53 16.02
C THR A 94 -18.16 34.18 16.71
N TRP A 95 -19.39 33.76 17.07
CA TRP A 95 -19.63 32.42 17.59
C TRP A 95 -19.23 31.33 16.58
N ARG A 96 -19.51 31.48 15.29
CA ARG A 96 -19.09 30.50 14.27
C ARG A 96 -17.57 30.37 14.17
N LYS A 97 -16.81 31.46 14.36
CA LYS A 97 -15.34 31.44 14.45
C LYS A 97 -14.87 30.78 15.74
N VAL A 98 -15.43 31.19 16.89
CA VAL A 98 -15.15 30.61 18.21
C VAL A 98 -15.43 29.10 18.22
N ALA A 99 -16.58 28.66 17.72
CA ALA A 99 -16.97 27.26 17.68
C ALA A 99 -16.02 26.42 16.80
N ARG A 100 -15.47 26.98 15.72
CA ARG A 100 -14.45 26.29 14.91
C ARG A 100 -13.14 26.10 15.68
N GLU A 101 -12.67 27.13 16.37
CA GLU A 101 -11.45 27.03 17.19
C GLU A 101 -11.66 26.14 18.43
N LEU A 102 -12.82 26.24 19.08
CA LEU A 102 -13.22 25.33 20.16
C LEU A 102 -13.25 23.88 19.70
N ASN A 103 -13.77 23.61 18.49
CA ASN A 103 -13.72 22.27 17.91
C ASN A 103 -12.29 21.81 17.65
N LYS A 104 -11.38 22.66 17.19
CA LYS A 104 -9.95 22.30 17.02
C LYS A 104 -9.29 21.98 18.37
N ILE A 105 -9.50 22.82 19.38
CA ILE A 105 -8.97 22.59 20.72
C ILE A 105 -9.52 21.28 21.28
N THR A 106 -10.84 21.09 21.21
CA THR A 106 -11.48 19.89 21.77
C THR A 106 -11.09 18.63 20.99
N ASN A 107 -10.93 18.70 19.67
CA ASN A 107 -10.35 17.60 18.86
C ASN A 107 -8.94 17.27 19.34
N SER A 108 -8.07 18.26 19.57
CA SER A 108 -6.71 17.99 20.05
C SER A 108 -6.70 17.31 21.44
N VAL A 109 -7.63 17.69 22.32
CA VAL A 109 -7.82 17.03 23.62
C VAL A 109 -8.36 15.62 23.45
N TYR A 110 -9.26 15.40 22.49
CA TYR A 110 -9.80 14.09 22.17
C TYR A 110 -8.75 13.15 21.56
N ASP A 111 -7.94 13.64 20.62
CA ASP A 111 -6.86 12.88 20.00
C ASP A 111 -5.82 12.46 21.04
N GLU A 112 -5.46 13.37 21.95
CA GLU A 112 -4.55 13.07 23.05
C GLU A 112 -5.16 12.06 24.03
N PHE A 113 -6.44 12.19 24.35
CA PHE A 113 -7.17 11.20 25.13
C PHE A 113 -7.16 9.82 24.45
N LEU A 114 -7.44 9.75 23.15
CA LEU A 114 -7.42 8.50 22.40
C LEU A 114 -6.03 7.88 22.35
N ARG A 115 -4.97 8.68 22.20
CA ARG A 115 -3.59 8.20 22.27
C ARG A 115 -3.30 7.55 23.61
N GLN A 116 -3.64 8.23 24.71
CA GLN A 116 -3.40 7.69 26.05
C GLN A 116 -4.22 6.43 26.32
N GLN A 117 -5.48 6.38 25.88
CA GLN A 117 -6.31 5.19 25.99
C GLN A 117 -5.75 4.03 25.15
N PHE A 118 -5.30 4.32 23.94
CA PHE A 118 -4.68 3.34 23.05
C PHE A 118 -3.40 2.76 23.65
N GLU A 119 -2.50 3.60 24.17
CA GLU A 119 -1.27 3.12 24.80
C GLU A 119 -1.58 2.20 26.00
N ARG A 120 -2.54 2.56 26.86
CA ARG A 120 -2.99 1.69 27.96
C ARG A 120 -3.58 0.37 27.46
N GLU A 121 -4.33 0.40 26.37
CA GLU A 121 -4.92 -0.81 25.79
C GLU A 121 -3.85 -1.71 25.16
N ILE A 122 -2.83 -1.13 24.50
CA ILE A 122 -1.68 -1.88 23.98
C ILE A 122 -0.82 -2.46 25.11
N ASP A 123 -0.60 -1.73 26.21
CA ASP A 123 0.11 -2.26 27.37
C ASP A 123 -0.63 -3.48 27.94
N SER A 124 -1.96 -3.42 28.03
CA SER A 124 -2.79 -4.57 28.39
C SER A 124 -2.61 -5.71 27.38
N TYR A 125 -2.52 -5.42 26.08
CA TYR A 125 -2.36 -6.47 25.05
C TYR A 125 -1.02 -7.18 25.15
N VAL A 126 0.04 -6.44 25.46
CA VAL A 126 1.36 -7.00 25.70
C VAL A 126 1.33 -7.88 26.94
N ALA A 127 0.79 -7.37 28.06
CA ALA A 127 0.63 -8.14 29.30
C ALA A 127 -0.22 -9.40 29.12
N ASP A 128 -1.26 -9.32 28.27
CA ASP A 128 -2.16 -10.43 27.98
C ASP A 128 -1.62 -11.46 26.98
N GLY A 129 -0.45 -11.24 26.38
CA GLY A 129 0.11 -12.13 25.36
C GLY A 129 -0.71 -12.14 24.06
N ILE A 130 -1.38 -11.02 23.74
CA ILE A 130 -2.15 -10.84 22.50
C ILE A 130 -1.21 -10.71 21.30
N PHE A 131 -0.13 -9.93 21.44
CA PHE A 131 0.92 -9.81 20.43
C PHE A 131 1.67 -11.13 20.21
N PRO A 132 2.25 -11.36 19.03
CA PRO A 132 3.17 -12.46 18.79
C PRO A 132 4.42 -12.37 19.69
N THR A 133 5.01 -13.52 20.00
CA THR A 133 6.30 -13.59 20.71
C THR A 133 7.51 -13.33 19.80
N TYR A 134 7.29 -13.30 18.48
CA TYR A 134 8.31 -13.08 17.47
C TYR A 134 9.54 -14.02 17.62
N ALA A 135 9.29 -15.29 17.95
CA ALA A 135 10.33 -16.29 18.12
C ALA A 135 11.14 -16.46 16.83
N GLY A 136 12.48 -16.47 16.95
CA GLY A 136 13.41 -16.65 15.82
C GLY A 136 13.77 -15.37 15.05
N LEU A 137 13.22 -14.20 15.40
CA LEU A 137 13.57 -12.92 14.78
C LEU A 137 14.68 -12.18 15.55
N THR A 138 15.45 -11.33 14.86
CA THR A 138 16.42 -10.41 15.49
C THR A 138 15.70 -9.35 16.31
N GLU A 139 16.32 -8.85 17.37
CA GLU A 139 15.66 -7.91 18.30
C GLU A 139 15.19 -6.62 17.61
N ASP A 140 16.02 -6.05 16.73
CA ASP A 140 15.67 -4.86 15.94
C ASP A 140 14.44 -5.10 15.05
N TYR A 141 14.32 -6.30 14.47
CA TYR A 141 13.19 -6.65 13.62
C TYR A 141 11.93 -6.95 14.44
N LYS A 142 12.06 -7.47 15.66
CA LYS A 142 10.92 -7.60 16.61
C LYS A 142 10.37 -6.24 16.99
N SER A 143 11.23 -5.30 17.37
CA SER A 143 10.81 -3.94 17.73
C SER A 143 10.14 -3.25 16.55
N TRP A 144 10.70 -3.38 15.35
CA TRP A 144 10.09 -2.83 14.15
C TRP A 144 8.72 -3.44 13.84
N ARG A 145 8.58 -4.78 13.92
CA ARG A 145 7.31 -5.50 13.73
C ARG A 145 6.25 -5.03 14.71
N PHE A 146 6.60 -5.00 15.99
CA PHE A 146 5.72 -4.55 17.04
C PHE A 146 5.23 -3.11 16.80
N GLU A 147 6.15 -2.18 16.51
CA GLU A 147 5.81 -0.78 16.26
C GLU A 147 4.98 -0.59 14.98
N ASN A 148 5.23 -1.39 13.93
CA ASN A 148 4.45 -1.35 12.69
C ASN A 148 3.00 -1.82 12.94
N THR A 149 2.83 -2.96 13.62
CA THR A 149 1.52 -3.50 14.00
C THR A 149 0.78 -2.56 14.95
N LYS A 150 1.49 -2.00 15.94
CA LYS A 150 0.98 -0.98 16.85
C LYS A 150 0.54 0.27 16.08
N GLY A 151 1.28 0.69 15.05
CA GLY A 151 0.92 1.81 14.18
C GLY A 151 -0.40 1.58 13.43
N ILE A 152 -0.61 0.39 12.88
CA ILE A 152 -1.86 0.02 12.20
C ILE A 152 -3.03 -0.03 13.18
N LEU A 153 -2.83 -0.66 14.35
CA LEU A 153 -3.83 -0.70 15.41
C LEU A 153 -4.18 0.71 15.90
N ARG A 154 -3.20 1.61 15.99
CA ARG A 154 -3.41 3.02 16.37
C ARG A 154 -4.29 3.72 15.35
N ALA A 155 -4.06 3.52 14.05
CA ALA A 155 -4.89 4.09 12.99
C ALA A 155 -6.34 3.59 13.08
N ILE A 156 -6.54 2.28 13.28
CA ILE A 156 -7.87 1.68 13.45
C ILE A 156 -8.56 2.24 14.71
N TYR A 157 -7.85 2.29 15.83
CA TYR A 157 -8.38 2.80 17.09
C TYR A 157 -8.73 4.29 17.02
N THR A 158 -7.93 5.08 16.31
CA THR A 158 -8.19 6.52 16.11
C THR A 158 -9.43 6.73 15.24
N ALA A 159 -9.61 5.89 14.22
CA ALA A 159 -10.79 5.93 13.35
C ALA A 159 -12.08 5.46 14.07
N ASP A 160 -11.98 4.38 14.84
CA ASP A 160 -13.08 3.85 15.66
C ASP A 160 -12.56 3.25 16.98
N PRO A 161 -12.62 4.00 18.10
CA PRO A 161 -12.15 3.52 19.41
C PRO A 161 -12.95 2.35 19.98
N SER A 162 -14.18 2.11 19.47
CA SER A 162 -15.05 1.02 19.94
C SER A 162 -14.76 -0.32 19.26
N SER A 163 -14.08 -0.28 18.12
CA SER A 163 -13.74 -1.45 17.29
C SER A 163 -12.90 -2.49 18.04
N LEU A 164 -12.03 -2.05 18.95
CA LEU A 164 -11.15 -2.93 19.72
C LEU A 164 -11.66 -3.22 21.13
N LYS A 165 -12.29 -2.25 21.80
CA LYS A 165 -12.76 -2.40 23.21
C LYS A 165 -13.80 -3.49 23.40
N SER A 166 -14.69 -3.69 22.43
CA SER A 166 -15.79 -4.66 22.51
C SER A 166 -15.38 -6.12 22.34
N LEU A 167 -14.12 -6.36 21.94
CA LEU A 167 -13.63 -7.69 21.58
C LEU A 167 -13.14 -8.48 22.80
N LYS A 168 -13.47 -9.77 22.85
CA LYS A 168 -12.88 -10.70 23.83
C LYS A 168 -11.38 -10.86 23.57
N LYS A 169 -10.61 -11.28 24.60
CA LYS A 169 -9.16 -11.53 24.50
C LYS A 169 -8.77 -12.41 23.30
N SER A 170 -9.55 -13.44 23.00
CA SER A 170 -9.35 -14.30 21.82
C SER A 170 -9.51 -13.53 20.51
N GLN A 171 -10.55 -12.71 20.38
CA GLN A 171 -10.81 -11.89 19.19
C GLN A 171 -9.73 -10.82 18.97
N LYS A 172 -9.28 -10.19 20.06
CA LYS A 172 -8.15 -9.23 20.03
C LYS A 172 -6.88 -9.92 19.52
N LYS A 173 -6.57 -11.12 20.02
CA LYS A 173 -5.44 -11.94 19.59
C LYS A 173 -5.49 -12.28 18.10
N ILE A 174 -6.68 -12.58 17.55
CA ILE A 174 -6.86 -12.81 16.12
C ILE A 174 -6.48 -11.57 15.31
N ILE A 175 -7.15 -10.46 15.59
CA ILE A 175 -7.01 -9.24 14.79
C ILE A 175 -5.58 -8.71 14.84
N VAL A 176 -4.99 -8.64 16.03
CA VAL A 176 -3.61 -8.16 16.20
C VAL A 176 -2.61 -9.03 15.43
N ARG A 177 -2.75 -10.35 15.47
CA ARG A 177 -1.83 -11.26 14.77
C ARG A 177 -2.04 -11.25 13.26
N LEU A 178 -3.29 -11.15 12.79
CA LEU A 178 -3.59 -11.01 11.36
C LEU A 178 -3.02 -9.71 10.81
N LEU A 179 -3.22 -8.59 11.51
CA LEU A 179 -2.65 -7.30 11.12
C LEU A 179 -1.12 -7.36 11.14
N ASP A 180 -0.51 -8.00 12.13
CA ASP A 180 0.94 -8.18 12.20
C ASP A 180 1.52 -8.93 11.01
N LYS A 181 0.81 -9.96 10.52
CA LYS A 181 1.19 -10.72 9.32
C LYS A 181 0.94 -9.96 8.03
N LEU A 182 -0.23 -9.34 7.89
CA LEU A 182 -0.60 -8.53 6.71
C LEU A 182 0.29 -7.30 6.54
N ALA A 183 0.79 -6.74 7.65
CA ALA A 183 1.69 -5.60 7.64
C ALA A 183 3.04 -5.90 6.98
N VAL A 184 3.35 -7.16 6.71
CA VAL A 184 4.55 -7.57 6.01
C VAL A 184 4.20 -8.40 4.78
N SER A 185 4.56 -7.84 3.62
CA SER A 185 4.15 -8.28 2.29
C SER A 185 4.55 -9.71 1.92
N ASN A 186 5.50 -10.33 2.64
CA ASN A 186 5.99 -11.68 2.37
C ASN A 186 5.29 -12.77 3.23
N GLU A 187 4.31 -12.41 4.06
CA GLU A 187 3.67 -13.32 5.03
C GLU A 187 2.16 -13.53 4.81
N ASN A 188 1.65 -13.24 3.61
CA ASN A 188 0.25 -13.51 3.25
C ASN A 188 -0.15 -14.99 3.44
N ASP A 189 0.81 -15.92 3.38
CA ASP A 189 0.59 -17.34 3.68
C ASP A 189 0.39 -17.65 5.18
N ALA A 190 0.88 -16.80 6.09
CA ALA A 190 0.80 -16.98 7.54
C ALA A 190 -0.56 -16.57 8.14
N ILE A 191 -1.42 -15.93 7.34
CA ILE A 191 -2.83 -15.64 7.66
C ILE A 191 -3.56 -16.92 8.08
N PHE A 192 -3.25 -18.03 7.42
CA PHE A 192 -3.93 -19.31 7.57
C PHE A 192 -3.54 -20.07 8.85
N GLU A 193 -2.30 -19.94 9.31
CA GLU A 193 -1.87 -20.51 10.60
C GLU A 193 -2.58 -19.83 11.77
N ILE A 194 -2.84 -18.52 11.66
CA ILE A 194 -3.57 -17.77 12.67
C ILE A 194 -5.04 -18.18 12.68
N LEU A 195 -5.68 -18.31 11.51
CA LEU A 195 -7.05 -18.81 11.41
C LEU A 195 -7.17 -20.22 12.01
N ASN A 196 -6.22 -21.11 11.76
CA ASN A 196 -6.18 -22.46 12.33
C ASN A 196 -5.93 -22.49 13.85
N SER A 197 -5.04 -21.64 14.37
CA SER A 197 -4.75 -21.53 15.82
C SER A 197 -5.94 -20.99 16.65
N VAL A 198 -6.94 -20.44 15.96
CA VAL A 198 -8.10 -19.76 16.53
C VAL A 198 -9.37 -20.60 16.40
N LEU A 199 -9.41 -21.50 15.43
CA LEU A 199 -10.51 -22.44 15.18
C LEU A 199 -10.70 -23.46 16.31
N GLU A 200 -9.78 -23.56 17.27
CA GLU A 200 -9.88 -24.42 18.46
C GLU A 200 -10.75 -23.81 19.61
N LEU A 201 -11.65 -22.86 19.31
CA LEU A 201 -12.50 -22.21 20.32
C LEU A 201 -13.94 -22.73 20.31
N ASP A 202 -14.43 -23.16 21.48
CA ASP A 202 -15.77 -23.72 21.70
C ASP A 202 -16.95 -22.70 21.68
N ASP A 203 -16.68 -21.43 21.39
CA ASP A 203 -17.69 -20.35 21.42
C ASP A 203 -18.51 -20.28 20.10
N PRO A 204 -19.85 -20.30 20.13
CA PRO A 204 -20.70 -20.24 18.93
C PRO A 204 -20.52 -18.98 18.05
N SER A 205 -20.26 -17.82 18.65
CA SER A 205 -20.01 -16.57 17.91
C SER A 205 -18.62 -16.59 17.26
N ALA A 206 -17.66 -17.24 17.91
CA ALA A 206 -16.34 -17.50 17.31
C ALA A 206 -16.44 -18.46 16.13
N LYS A 207 -17.27 -19.52 16.21
CA LYS A 207 -17.54 -20.44 15.09
C LYS A 207 -18.22 -19.74 13.91
N LEU A 208 -19.17 -18.82 14.17
CA LEU A 208 -19.81 -18.02 13.12
C LEU A 208 -18.82 -17.07 12.44
N LEU A 209 -18.02 -16.34 13.22
CA LEU A 209 -16.99 -15.46 12.70
C LEU A 209 -15.93 -16.24 11.91
N ALA A 210 -15.50 -17.39 12.43
CA ALA A 210 -14.55 -18.26 11.75
C ALA A 210 -15.12 -18.79 10.42
N LYS A 211 -16.42 -19.12 10.37
CA LYS A 211 -17.12 -19.50 9.13
C LYS A 211 -17.19 -18.35 8.13
N GLN A 212 -17.44 -17.12 8.58
CA GLN A 212 -17.42 -15.93 7.72
C GLN A 212 -16.01 -15.58 7.23
N LEU A 213 -14.99 -15.70 8.08
CA LEU A 213 -13.59 -15.52 7.69
C LEU A 213 -13.15 -16.63 6.71
N LYS A 214 -13.61 -17.87 6.90
CA LYS A 214 -13.38 -18.98 5.97
C LYS A 214 -13.97 -18.68 4.59
N SER A 215 -15.18 -18.12 4.50
CA SER A 215 -15.79 -17.77 3.21
C SER A 215 -15.09 -16.59 2.51
N VAL A 216 -14.71 -15.54 3.25
CA VAL A 216 -13.93 -14.41 2.71
C VAL A 216 -12.55 -14.86 2.25
N SER A 217 -11.91 -15.75 3.02
CA SER A 217 -10.62 -16.34 2.66
C SER A 217 -10.73 -17.22 1.42
N LEU A 218 -11.78 -18.04 1.29
CA LEU A 218 -12.02 -18.85 0.10
C LEU A 218 -12.25 -17.97 -1.13
N GLN A 219 -13.05 -16.91 -1.00
CA GLN A 219 -13.27 -15.95 -2.08
C GLN A 219 -11.98 -15.26 -2.52
N SER A 220 -11.12 -14.93 -1.56
CA SER A 220 -9.80 -14.34 -1.82
C SER A 220 -8.86 -15.33 -2.52
N ILE A 221 -8.86 -16.61 -2.12
CA ILE A 221 -8.11 -17.69 -2.80
C ILE A 221 -8.61 -17.87 -4.24
N VAL A 222 -9.93 -17.91 -4.45
CA VAL A 222 -10.53 -18.05 -5.78
C VAL A 222 -10.12 -16.87 -6.66
N SER A 223 -10.22 -15.64 -6.14
CA SER A 223 -9.81 -14.43 -6.87
C SER A 223 -8.30 -14.45 -7.21
N ALA A 224 -7.44 -14.87 -6.29
CA ALA A 224 -6.00 -15.02 -6.55
C ALA A 224 -5.72 -16.08 -7.63
N ILE A 225 -6.40 -17.23 -7.58
CA ILE A 225 -6.31 -18.28 -8.61
C ILE A 225 -6.75 -17.73 -9.97
N GLU A 226 -7.81 -16.94 -10.03
CA GLU A 226 -8.31 -16.35 -11.29
C GLU A 226 -7.29 -15.38 -11.90
N VAL A 227 -6.69 -14.50 -11.09
CA VAL A 227 -5.61 -13.59 -11.54
C VAL A 227 -4.42 -14.40 -12.07
N LEU A 228 -3.95 -15.40 -11.31
CA LEU A 228 -2.83 -16.24 -11.72
C LEU A 228 -3.14 -17.04 -13.00
N ARG A 229 -4.36 -17.55 -13.14
CA ARG A 229 -4.80 -18.25 -14.36
C ARG A 229 -4.81 -17.32 -15.57
N HIS A 230 -5.30 -16.09 -15.41
CA HIS A 230 -5.29 -15.11 -16.49
C HIS A 230 -3.86 -14.79 -16.95
N ARG A 231 -2.93 -14.63 -15.99
CA ARG A 231 -1.51 -14.42 -16.33
C ARG A 231 -0.88 -15.63 -17.02
N HIS A 232 -1.23 -16.84 -16.59
CA HIS A 232 -0.80 -18.07 -17.25
C HIS A 232 -1.30 -18.12 -18.71
N GLU A 233 -2.57 -17.78 -18.94
CA GLU A 233 -3.14 -17.69 -20.28
C GLU A 233 -2.42 -16.66 -21.16
N VAL A 234 -2.06 -15.49 -20.61
CA VAL A 234 -1.26 -14.50 -21.33
C VAL A 234 0.13 -15.03 -21.66
N ALA A 235 0.78 -15.72 -20.71
CA ALA A 235 2.10 -16.31 -20.91
C ALA A 235 2.09 -17.40 -22.01
N ASP A 236 1.04 -18.23 -22.05
CA ASP A 236 0.85 -19.22 -23.11
C ASP A 236 0.61 -18.56 -24.47
N LYS A 237 -0.25 -17.54 -24.53
CA LYS A 237 -0.49 -16.76 -25.75
C LYS A 237 0.79 -16.09 -26.27
N LEU A 238 1.59 -15.52 -25.38
CA LEU A 238 2.90 -14.96 -25.73
C LEU A 238 3.86 -16.05 -26.24
N ARG A 239 3.83 -17.25 -25.66
CA ARG A 239 4.63 -18.38 -26.16
C ARG A 239 4.21 -18.78 -27.58
N THR A 240 2.91 -18.89 -27.85
CA THR A 240 2.39 -19.13 -29.21
C THR A 240 2.83 -18.03 -30.16
N LEU A 241 2.77 -16.76 -29.74
CA LEU A 241 3.23 -15.62 -30.53
C LEU A 241 4.72 -15.77 -30.93
N MET A 242 5.57 -16.17 -29.98
CA MET A 242 7.02 -16.38 -30.21
C MET A 242 7.34 -17.62 -31.05
N ASN A 243 6.45 -18.61 -31.10
CA ASN A 243 6.66 -19.84 -31.85
C ASN A 243 6.14 -19.74 -33.28
N ASP A 244 4.89 -19.32 -33.42
CA ASP A 244 4.11 -19.51 -34.63
C ASP A 244 3.94 -18.22 -35.44
N HIS A 245 4.03 -17.06 -34.77
CA HIS A 245 3.73 -15.75 -35.36
C HIS A 245 4.88 -14.74 -35.23
N TYR A 246 6.08 -15.21 -34.93
CA TYR A 246 7.23 -14.35 -34.60
C TYR A 246 7.68 -13.45 -35.76
N THR A 247 7.44 -13.86 -37.01
CA THR A 247 7.75 -13.09 -38.23
C THR A 247 6.80 -11.90 -38.44
N GLU A 248 5.55 -12.04 -38.01
CA GLU A 248 4.48 -11.05 -38.19
C GLU A 248 4.34 -10.13 -36.97
N THR A 249 4.86 -10.55 -35.82
CA THR A 249 4.80 -9.79 -34.57
C THR A 249 5.76 -8.61 -34.62
N LEU A 250 5.22 -7.40 -34.45
CA LEU A 250 6.01 -6.18 -34.42
C LEU A 250 6.46 -5.82 -32.99
N GLU A 251 7.61 -5.19 -32.88
CA GLU A 251 8.06 -4.58 -31.62
C GLU A 251 7.09 -3.49 -31.16
N THR A 252 6.70 -2.61 -32.10
CA THR A 252 5.65 -1.60 -31.96
C THR A 252 4.65 -1.78 -33.11
N PRO A 253 3.33 -1.81 -32.84
CA PRO A 253 2.67 -1.61 -31.55
C PRO A 253 2.47 -2.88 -30.70
N ASP A 254 2.72 -4.07 -31.26
CA ASP A 254 2.21 -5.33 -30.68
C ASP A 254 2.85 -5.67 -29.34
N LEU A 255 4.17 -5.90 -29.31
CA LEU A 255 4.87 -6.27 -28.07
C LEU A 255 4.80 -5.15 -27.03
N GLN A 256 4.92 -3.90 -27.47
CA GLN A 256 4.74 -2.72 -26.62
C GLN A 256 3.40 -2.80 -25.87
N SER A 257 2.28 -2.88 -26.59
CA SER A 257 0.95 -2.85 -25.96
C SER A 257 0.76 -4.04 -25.02
N ILE A 258 1.30 -5.21 -25.36
CA ILE A 258 1.21 -6.40 -24.52
C ILE A 258 1.98 -6.21 -23.21
N ILE A 259 3.20 -5.69 -23.25
CA ILE A 259 4.02 -5.55 -22.04
C ILE A 259 3.48 -4.42 -21.15
N GLU A 260 3.02 -3.31 -21.72
CA GLU A 260 2.39 -2.20 -20.96
C GLU A 260 1.20 -2.71 -20.14
N ALA A 261 0.38 -3.59 -20.73
CA ALA A 261 -0.74 -4.22 -20.05
C ALA A 261 -0.32 -5.34 -19.07
N ASN A 262 0.88 -5.91 -19.22
CA ASN A 262 1.33 -7.11 -18.50
C ASN A 262 2.70 -6.93 -17.81
N THR A 263 2.90 -5.79 -17.15
CA THR A 263 4.16 -5.46 -16.46
C THR A 263 4.57 -6.45 -15.36
N TRP A 264 3.61 -7.24 -14.87
CA TRP A 264 3.84 -8.36 -13.94
C TRP A 264 4.82 -9.41 -14.48
N LEU A 265 5.04 -9.47 -15.80
CA LEU A 265 6.04 -10.35 -16.44
C LEU A 265 7.46 -10.12 -15.89
N PHE A 266 7.74 -8.91 -15.38
CA PHE A 266 9.04 -8.53 -14.84
C PHE A 266 9.12 -8.57 -13.32
N GLY A 267 8.02 -8.92 -12.65
CA GLY A 267 7.91 -9.06 -11.19
C GLY A 267 6.65 -8.42 -10.61
N SER A 268 6.17 -8.96 -9.49
CA SER A 268 4.93 -8.52 -8.84
C SER A 268 4.96 -7.09 -8.32
N SER A 269 6.14 -6.56 -7.99
CA SER A 269 6.31 -5.17 -7.53
C SER A 269 5.97 -4.13 -8.61
N TYR A 270 5.88 -4.53 -9.89
CA TYR A 270 5.58 -3.62 -11.00
C TYR A 270 4.07 -3.46 -11.27
N GLU A 271 3.22 -4.16 -10.53
CA GLU A 271 1.75 -4.14 -10.68
C GLU A 271 1.07 -2.89 -10.11
N THR A 272 1.72 -2.18 -9.19
CA THR A 272 1.05 -1.13 -8.39
C THR A 272 0.96 0.21 -9.13
N LEU A 273 -0.25 0.81 -9.09
CA LEU A 273 -0.56 2.21 -9.43
C LEU A 273 0.17 3.17 -8.46
N GLY A 274 1.47 3.34 -8.64
CA GLY A 274 2.30 4.24 -7.84
C GLY A 274 3.64 4.60 -8.50
N ALA A 275 3.83 4.23 -9.76
CA ALA A 275 4.97 4.66 -10.53
C ALA A 275 4.85 6.16 -10.79
N GLU A 276 5.86 6.95 -10.41
CA GLU A 276 6.01 8.32 -10.90
C GLU A 276 6.32 8.25 -12.41
N GLU A 277 5.28 8.15 -13.24
CA GLU A 277 5.38 7.91 -14.69
C GLU A 277 6.02 9.09 -15.44
N ASP A 278 5.80 10.33 -14.98
CA ASP A 278 6.14 11.53 -15.77
C ASP A 278 7.64 11.78 -15.94
N THR A 279 8.46 11.51 -14.92
CA THR A 279 9.91 11.76 -14.98
C THR A 279 10.62 10.65 -15.75
N PHE A 280 10.27 9.39 -15.49
CA PHE A 280 10.84 8.21 -16.17
C PHE A 280 10.46 8.12 -17.65
N THR A 281 9.25 8.54 -18.03
CA THR A 281 8.85 8.64 -19.44
C THR A 281 9.68 9.68 -20.20
N LYS A 282 9.98 10.83 -19.58
CA LYS A 282 10.86 11.86 -20.18
C LYS A 282 12.29 11.36 -20.35
N ILE A 283 12.80 10.57 -19.40
CA ILE A 283 14.14 9.98 -19.47
C ILE A 283 14.19 8.89 -20.53
N ALA A 284 13.18 8.01 -20.62
CA ALA A 284 13.11 7.02 -21.68
C ALA A 284 13.13 7.69 -23.07
N LYS A 285 12.43 8.82 -23.20
CA LYS A 285 12.46 9.66 -24.41
C LYS A 285 13.84 10.27 -24.67
N SER A 286 14.51 10.81 -23.64
CA SER A 286 15.85 11.40 -23.77
C SER A 286 16.95 10.37 -24.05
N LEU A 287 16.86 9.17 -23.45
CA LEU A 287 17.73 8.01 -23.68
C LEU A 287 17.65 7.57 -25.13
N ARG A 288 16.42 7.40 -25.61
CA ARG A 288 16.09 7.11 -27.00
C ARG A 288 16.70 8.13 -27.96
N ASP A 289 16.53 9.42 -27.71
CA ASP A 289 17.01 10.48 -28.62
C ASP A 289 18.56 10.52 -28.69
N ALA A 290 19.26 10.12 -27.62
CA ALA A 290 20.71 10.18 -27.52
C ALA A 290 21.46 9.00 -28.16
N VAL A 291 20.82 7.84 -28.36
CA VAL A 291 21.44 6.62 -28.92
C VAL A 291 21.05 6.41 -30.40
N ARG A 292 20.43 7.41 -31.04
CA ARG A 292 20.07 7.38 -32.47
C ARG A 292 21.30 7.11 -33.35
N GLY A 293 21.34 5.96 -34.01
CA GLY A 293 22.37 5.64 -35.03
C GLY A 293 22.90 4.20 -35.08
N ILE A 294 22.32 3.24 -34.34
CA ILE A 294 22.72 1.81 -34.38
C ILE A 294 21.76 0.95 -35.24
N ASP A 295 20.77 1.58 -35.89
CA ASP A 295 19.66 0.95 -36.64
C ASP A 295 19.99 0.50 -38.08
N ASP A 296 21.26 0.21 -38.39
CA ASP A 296 21.59 -0.42 -39.67
C ASP A 296 21.36 -1.94 -39.57
N LEU A 297 20.11 -2.34 -39.83
CA LEU A 297 19.69 -3.73 -39.97
C LEU A 297 20.44 -4.37 -41.15
N ALA A 298 21.28 -5.36 -40.87
CA ALA A 298 21.90 -6.19 -41.91
C ALA A 298 21.02 -7.41 -42.20
N LEU A 299 21.12 -7.97 -43.42
CA LEU A 299 20.45 -9.23 -43.77
C LEU A 299 20.82 -10.38 -42.81
N ASP A 300 22.02 -10.34 -42.23
CA ASP A 300 22.52 -11.32 -41.26
C ASP A 300 21.83 -11.21 -39.87
N ASP A 301 21.09 -10.14 -39.60
CA ASP A 301 20.39 -9.91 -38.33
C ASP A 301 19.00 -10.58 -38.28
N LEU A 302 18.50 -11.09 -39.43
CA LEU A 302 17.17 -11.71 -39.56
C LEU A 302 17.19 -13.20 -39.19
N ASP A 303 16.16 -13.62 -38.44
CA ASP A 303 15.90 -15.02 -38.09
C ASP A 303 15.18 -15.80 -39.21
N SER A 304 14.73 -15.11 -40.28
CA SER A 304 14.06 -15.73 -41.43
C SER A 304 14.66 -15.29 -42.77
N THR A 305 14.64 -16.20 -43.75
CA THR A 305 15.09 -15.93 -45.13
C THR A 305 14.06 -15.15 -45.98
N ASP A 306 12.98 -14.66 -45.36
CA ASP A 306 11.83 -14.11 -46.05
C ASP A 306 11.90 -12.57 -46.12
N ALA A 307 12.09 -12.01 -47.31
CA ALA A 307 12.29 -10.58 -47.54
C ALA A 307 11.11 -9.68 -47.10
N LYS A 308 9.94 -10.28 -46.80
CA LYS A 308 8.79 -9.59 -46.21
C LYS A 308 9.00 -9.17 -44.75
N ALA A 309 9.99 -9.73 -44.04
CA ALA A 309 10.36 -9.32 -42.68
C ALA A 309 10.97 -7.90 -42.59
N ILE A 310 11.36 -7.34 -43.74
CA ILE A 310 12.02 -6.03 -43.86
C ILE A 310 10.99 -4.88 -43.90
N ASP A 311 9.76 -5.13 -44.36
CA ASP A 311 8.75 -4.07 -44.50
C ASP A 311 8.29 -3.57 -43.12
N GLY A 312 8.58 -2.31 -42.82
CA GLY A 312 8.28 -1.68 -41.53
C GLY A 312 9.32 -1.84 -40.41
N ALA A 313 10.52 -2.36 -40.69
CA ALA A 313 11.59 -2.49 -39.68
C ALA A 313 12.31 -1.16 -39.34
N SER A 314 12.01 -0.06 -40.04
CA SER A 314 12.70 1.24 -39.91
C SER A 314 11.91 2.35 -39.20
N LYS A 315 10.88 2.02 -38.41
CA LYS A 315 10.06 3.05 -37.71
C LYS A 315 9.97 2.80 -36.20
N GLN A 316 11.02 3.24 -35.47
CA GLN A 316 11.06 3.80 -34.10
C GLN A 316 10.12 3.19 -33.03
N THR A 317 10.54 2.66 -31.86
CA THR A 317 11.74 2.87 -31.02
C THR A 317 11.89 1.82 -29.91
N ASP A 318 13.09 1.25 -29.85
CA ASP A 318 13.82 0.45 -28.85
C ASP A 318 13.41 0.50 -27.35
N LEU A 319 13.40 1.69 -26.72
CA LEU A 319 13.23 1.79 -25.26
C LEU A 319 11.76 1.90 -24.84
N PHE A 320 11.28 0.87 -24.13
CA PHE A 320 9.86 0.60 -23.95
C PHE A 320 9.29 0.98 -22.57
N LEU A 321 9.86 0.47 -21.46
CA LEU A 321 9.29 0.64 -20.13
C LEU A 321 10.34 1.11 -19.14
N ALA A 322 10.05 2.20 -18.43
CA ALA A 322 10.86 2.62 -17.31
C ALA A 322 10.00 2.85 -16.06
N ARG A 323 10.25 2.10 -14.97
CA ARG A 323 9.47 2.17 -13.72
C ARG A 323 10.38 2.33 -12.52
N LYS A 324 9.98 3.21 -11.59
CA LYS A 324 10.60 3.39 -10.27
C LYS A 324 9.67 2.81 -9.21
N VAL A 325 10.16 1.81 -8.47
CA VAL A 325 9.37 1.14 -7.43
C VAL A 325 10.16 1.15 -6.11
N PRO A 326 9.54 1.53 -4.98
CA PRO A 326 10.15 1.36 -3.66
C PRO A 326 10.49 -0.12 -3.42
N HIS A 327 11.73 -0.40 -3.04
CA HIS A 327 12.23 -1.75 -2.80
C HIS A 327 13.20 -1.78 -1.63
N HIS A 328 13.50 -2.97 -1.10
CA HIS A 328 14.48 -3.15 -0.04
C HIS A 328 15.66 -3.95 -0.59
N ASP A 329 16.89 -3.51 -0.32
CA ASP A 329 18.06 -4.28 -0.72
C ASP A 329 18.31 -5.48 0.20
N SER A 330 19.35 -6.27 -0.09
CA SER A 330 19.75 -7.44 0.70
C SER A 330 20.13 -7.12 2.15
N MET A 331 20.37 -5.85 2.48
CA MET A 331 20.65 -5.35 3.83
C MET A 331 19.41 -4.70 4.48
N GLY A 332 18.25 -4.77 3.84
CA GLY A 332 16.99 -4.20 4.33
C GLY A 332 16.89 -2.67 4.20
N ARG A 333 17.81 -2.01 3.48
CA ARG A 333 17.77 -0.57 3.26
C ARG A 333 16.73 -0.23 2.21
N ARG A 334 15.99 0.86 2.42
CA ARG A 334 15.02 1.36 1.43
C ARG A 334 15.75 1.95 0.23
N ILE A 335 15.48 1.38 -0.93
CA ILE A 335 16.00 1.81 -2.22
C ILE A 335 14.84 2.00 -3.21
N TYR A 336 15.15 2.54 -4.37
CA TYR A 336 14.26 2.59 -5.53
C TYR A 336 14.83 1.67 -6.60
N ARG A 337 14.08 0.62 -6.94
CA ARG A 337 14.39 -0.26 -8.06
C ARG A 337 13.83 0.37 -9.34
N CYS A 338 14.70 0.60 -10.30
CA CYS A 338 14.43 1.30 -11.54
C CYS A 338 14.65 0.33 -12.71
N ILE A 339 13.58 -0.19 -13.33
CA ILE A 339 13.73 -1.04 -14.51
C ILE A 339 13.69 -0.22 -15.77
N VAL A 340 14.46 -0.64 -16.78
CA VAL A 340 14.49 -0.07 -18.11
C VAL A 340 14.49 -1.24 -19.10
N ILE A 341 13.44 -1.38 -19.88
CA ILE A 341 13.25 -2.51 -20.79
C ILE A 341 13.43 -2.06 -22.23
N GLU A 342 14.35 -2.75 -22.89
CA GLU A 342 14.64 -2.68 -24.32
C GLU A 342 14.12 -3.97 -24.95
N ILE A 343 13.21 -3.86 -25.92
CA ILE A 343 12.65 -5.03 -26.61
C ILE A 343 13.06 -5.02 -28.07
N LYS A 344 13.26 -6.20 -28.65
CA LYS A 344 13.49 -6.37 -30.08
C LYS A 344 12.39 -7.21 -30.71
N ARG A 345 12.05 -6.87 -31.95
CA ARG A 345 11.13 -7.66 -32.79
C ARG A 345 11.51 -9.14 -32.74
N PRO A 346 10.55 -10.08 -32.58
CA PRO A 346 10.86 -11.50 -32.44
C PRO A 346 11.58 -12.12 -33.64
N SER A 347 11.44 -11.54 -34.84
CA SER A 347 12.15 -11.97 -36.06
C SER A 347 13.61 -11.52 -36.14
N ILE A 348 14.08 -10.72 -35.17
CA ILE A 348 15.46 -10.23 -35.12
C ILE A 348 16.18 -10.97 -33.99
N ALA A 349 17.31 -11.59 -34.33
CA ALA A 349 18.14 -12.26 -33.34
C ALA A 349 18.98 -11.23 -32.56
N LEU A 350 19.04 -11.35 -31.24
CA LEU A 350 19.86 -10.47 -30.41
C LEU A 350 21.35 -10.65 -30.73
N ASN A 351 22.10 -9.56 -30.83
CA ASN A 351 23.50 -9.54 -31.20
C ASN A 351 24.22 -8.43 -30.42
N TYR A 352 25.53 -8.32 -30.60
CA TYR A 352 26.35 -7.37 -29.87
C TYR A 352 25.95 -5.91 -30.11
N LYS A 353 25.42 -5.54 -31.28
CA LYS A 353 24.92 -4.18 -31.53
C LYS A 353 23.77 -3.84 -30.56
N HIS A 354 22.84 -4.78 -30.35
CA HIS A 354 21.74 -4.59 -29.39
C HIS A 354 22.25 -4.47 -27.96
N LEU A 355 23.28 -5.24 -27.59
CA LEU A 355 23.92 -5.10 -26.28
C LEU A 355 24.64 -3.74 -26.13
N GLN A 356 25.28 -3.24 -27.19
CA GLN A 356 25.90 -1.91 -27.20
C GLN A 356 24.86 -0.79 -27.02
N GLN A 357 23.65 -0.94 -27.54
CA GLN A 357 22.54 0.00 -27.27
C GLN A 357 22.22 0.03 -25.77
N LEU A 358 22.08 -1.14 -25.13
CA LEU A 358 21.85 -1.26 -23.69
C LEU A 358 22.99 -0.62 -22.87
N ASP A 359 24.23 -0.83 -23.28
CA ASP A 359 25.41 -0.19 -22.69
C ASP A 359 25.37 1.34 -22.85
N GLY A 360 24.90 1.83 -23.99
CA GLY A 360 24.68 3.26 -24.25
C GLY A 360 23.71 3.90 -23.26
N TYR A 361 22.58 3.24 -23.00
CA TYR A 361 21.61 3.70 -22.00
C TYR A 361 22.21 3.73 -20.60
N ALA A 362 22.96 2.68 -20.22
CA ALA A 362 23.65 2.62 -18.93
C ALA A 362 24.59 3.84 -18.75
N GLN A 363 25.35 4.19 -19.80
CA GLN A 363 26.26 5.34 -19.76
C GLN A 363 25.52 6.67 -19.65
N LEU A 364 24.38 6.83 -20.33
CA LEU A 364 23.61 8.06 -20.24
C LEU A 364 22.97 8.20 -18.85
N ILE A 365 22.40 7.13 -18.29
CA ILE A 365 21.85 7.13 -16.92
C ILE A 365 22.94 7.51 -15.90
N LYS A 366 24.16 6.97 -16.03
CA LYS A 366 25.30 7.33 -15.16
C LYS A 366 25.70 8.80 -15.24
N LYS A 367 25.50 9.46 -16.40
CA LYS A 367 25.84 10.88 -16.61
C LYS A 367 24.75 11.84 -16.12
N HIS A 368 23.50 11.41 -16.01
CA HIS A 368 22.41 12.25 -15.53
C HIS A 368 22.45 12.41 -14.00
N ALA A 369 22.70 13.63 -13.53
CA ALA A 369 22.82 13.95 -12.11
C ALA A 369 21.58 13.55 -11.28
N GLU A 370 20.38 13.60 -11.87
CA GLU A 370 19.12 13.22 -11.20
C GLU A 370 19.06 11.73 -10.81
N PHE A 371 19.84 10.86 -11.47
CA PHE A 371 19.95 9.43 -11.14
C PHE A 371 21.24 9.08 -10.38
N GLY A 372 22.02 10.10 -10.01
CA GLY A 372 23.24 9.92 -9.23
C GLY A 372 22.99 9.42 -7.80
N SER A 373 21.75 9.51 -7.30
CA SER A 373 21.37 9.11 -5.93
C SER A 373 21.72 7.66 -5.61
N SER A 374 22.42 7.42 -4.49
CA SER A 374 22.81 6.09 -4.02
C SER A 374 21.61 5.18 -3.71
N ALA A 375 20.42 5.76 -3.52
CA ALA A 375 19.19 5.03 -3.30
C ALA A 375 18.55 4.49 -4.59
N MET A 376 18.99 4.93 -5.78
CA MET A 376 18.45 4.45 -7.06
C MET A 376 19.30 3.33 -7.62
N HIS A 377 18.66 2.19 -7.90
CA HIS A 377 19.27 0.96 -8.38
C HIS A 377 18.61 0.59 -9.70
N PHE A 378 19.41 0.44 -10.76
CA PHE A 378 18.91 0.28 -12.12
C PHE A 378 19.08 -1.14 -12.63
N GLU A 379 18.07 -1.62 -13.35
CA GLU A 379 18.09 -2.87 -14.09
C GLU A 379 17.71 -2.59 -15.54
N LEU A 380 18.67 -2.76 -16.43
CA LEU A 380 18.48 -2.61 -17.86
C LEU A 380 18.32 -3.99 -18.47
N ILE A 381 17.20 -4.25 -19.15
CA ILE A 381 16.85 -5.57 -19.65
C ILE A 381 16.64 -5.49 -21.16
N LEU A 382 17.50 -6.18 -21.91
CA LEU A 382 17.33 -6.42 -23.34
C LEU A 382 16.58 -7.75 -23.54
N ILE A 383 15.48 -7.72 -24.30
CA ILE A 383 14.62 -8.88 -24.53
C ILE A 383 14.44 -9.12 -26.03
N GLY A 384 14.59 -10.38 -26.43
CA GLY A 384 14.30 -10.83 -27.79
C GLY A 384 13.84 -12.28 -27.80
N ARG A 385 13.55 -12.81 -28.98
CA ARG A 385 13.15 -14.22 -29.12
C ARG A 385 14.34 -15.17 -28.92
N LYS A 386 15.48 -14.84 -29.51
CA LYS A 386 16.73 -15.62 -29.42
C LYS A 386 17.96 -14.73 -29.52
N ILE A 387 19.11 -15.27 -29.12
CA ILE A 387 20.43 -14.68 -29.36
C ILE A 387 21.01 -15.29 -30.64
N SER A 388 21.59 -14.47 -31.51
CA SER A 388 22.23 -14.89 -32.75
C SER A 388 23.32 -15.93 -32.48
N GLU A 389 23.41 -16.95 -33.32
CA GLU A 389 24.44 -17.99 -33.21
C GLU A 389 25.83 -17.47 -33.59
N ALA A 390 25.88 -16.45 -34.46
CA ALA A 390 27.12 -15.77 -34.83
C ALA A 390 27.65 -14.86 -33.70
N ASP A 391 26.80 -14.51 -32.73
CA ASP A 391 27.19 -13.65 -31.62
C ASP A 391 27.89 -14.43 -30.51
N THR A 392 29.15 -14.08 -30.26
CA THR A 392 29.97 -14.67 -29.20
C THR A 392 30.06 -13.79 -27.96
N GLU A 393 29.83 -12.49 -28.09
CA GLU A 393 30.08 -11.50 -27.04
C GLU A 393 29.00 -11.52 -25.96
N ILE A 394 27.71 -11.61 -26.32
CA ILE A 394 26.62 -11.73 -25.34
C ILE A 394 26.84 -12.97 -24.48
N ARG A 395 27.12 -14.11 -25.12
CA ARG A 395 27.33 -15.39 -24.43
C ARG A 395 28.57 -15.33 -23.53
N SER A 396 29.66 -14.72 -24.01
CA SER A 396 30.88 -14.53 -23.22
C SER A 396 30.62 -13.70 -21.95
N ARG A 397 29.90 -12.58 -22.08
CA ARG A 397 29.54 -11.74 -20.92
C ARG A 397 28.64 -12.47 -19.93
N MET A 398 27.66 -13.22 -20.42
CA MET A 398 26.82 -14.05 -19.55
C MET A 398 27.65 -15.07 -18.77
N GLN A 399 28.58 -15.76 -19.45
CA GLN A 399 29.49 -16.73 -18.80
C GLN A 399 30.34 -16.07 -17.70
N GLY A 400 30.82 -14.85 -17.93
CA GLY A 400 31.56 -14.09 -16.94
C GLY A 400 30.78 -13.77 -15.65
N GLN A 401 29.44 -13.83 -15.69
CA GLN A 401 28.57 -13.52 -14.56
C GLN A 401 27.91 -14.75 -13.92
N VAL A 402 28.17 -15.96 -14.42
CA VAL A 402 27.52 -17.21 -13.95
C VAL A 402 27.62 -17.40 -12.43
N ALA A 403 28.74 -17.00 -11.82
CA ALA A 403 28.95 -17.11 -10.37
C ALA A 403 27.92 -16.32 -9.52
N LYS A 404 27.23 -15.35 -10.11
CA LYS A 404 26.18 -14.56 -9.44
C LYS A 404 24.83 -15.28 -9.40
N GLY A 405 24.65 -16.34 -10.18
CA GLY A 405 23.42 -17.12 -10.19
C GLY A 405 22.18 -16.38 -10.71
N LEU A 406 22.36 -15.24 -11.40
CA LEU A 406 21.27 -14.44 -11.97
C LEU A 406 21.14 -14.74 -13.47
N PRO A 407 20.04 -15.36 -13.93
CA PRO A 407 19.85 -15.69 -15.34
C PRO A 407 19.88 -14.44 -16.23
N GLY A 408 20.59 -14.53 -17.36
CA GLY A 408 20.67 -13.42 -18.33
C GLY A 408 21.61 -12.28 -17.97
N LEU A 409 22.23 -12.29 -16.78
CA LEU A 409 23.10 -11.20 -16.35
C LEU A 409 24.33 -11.10 -17.26
N VAL A 410 24.55 -9.94 -17.86
CA VAL A 410 25.72 -9.65 -18.71
C VAL A 410 26.68 -8.65 -18.06
N SER A 411 26.21 -7.87 -17.10
CA SER A 411 27.06 -6.96 -16.34
C SER A 411 26.42 -6.57 -15.00
N ASP A 412 27.25 -6.47 -13.97
CA ASP A 412 26.89 -6.17 -12.59
C ASP A 412 27.77 -5.03 -12.06
N ASP A 413 27.29 -3.79 -12.19
CA ASP A 413 27.89 -2.61 -11.54
C ASP A 413 27.15 -2.33 -10.22
N ASP A 414 27.80 -1.68 -9.26
CA ASP A 414 27.31 -1.41 -7.88
C ASP A 414 25.82 -1.04 -7.74
N ARG A 415 25.28 -0.23 -8.65
CA ARG A 415 23.87 0.21 -8.68
C ARG A 415 23.21 0.00 -10.03
N MET A 416 23.81 -0.80 -10.90
CA MET A 416 23.34 -0.95 -12.27
C MET A 416 23.64 -2.34 -12.82
N GLN A 417 22.58 -3.11 -13.02
CA GLN A 417 22.64 -4.43 -13.61
C GLN A 417 22.11 -4.40 -15.03
N ARG A 418 22.71 -5.20 -15.90
CA ARG A 418 22.31 -5.35 -17.29
C ARG A 418 22.02 -6.82 -17.57
N PHE A 419 20.87 -7.07 -18.18
CA PHE A 419 20.38 -8.41 -18.50
C PHE A 419 20.09 -8.53 -19.98
N VAL A 420 20.37 -9.71 -20.53
CA VAL A 420 19.91 -10.16 -21.84
C VAL A 420 19.06 -11.40 -21.61
N LEU A 421 17.77 -11.29 -21.91
CA LEU A 421 16.80 -12.36 -21.73
C LEU A 421 16.19 -12.75 -23.07
N ASN A 422 15.83 -14.02 -23.19
CA ASN A 422 14.93 -14.46 -24.24
C ASN A 422 13.51 -14.66 -23.69
N TRP A 423 12.50 -14.49 -24.54
CA TRP A 423 11.10 -14.65 -24.17
C TRP A 423 10.81 -16.00 -23.51
N TYR A 424 11.44 -17.09 -23.97
CA TYR A 424 11.22 -18.42 -23.39
C TYR A 424 11.66 -18.50 -21.93
N THR A 425 12.83 -17.97 -21.60
CA THR A 425 13.38 -17.97 -20.24
C THR A 425 12.54 -17.10 -19.31
N LEU A 426 12.09 -15.94 -19.80
CA LEU A 426 11.18 -15.06 -19.06
C LEU A 426 9.86 -15.79 -18.73
N LEU A 427 9.25 -16.42 -19.75
CA LEU A 427 7.99 -17.14 -19.61
C LEU A 427 8.14 -18.41 -18.76
N ASP A 428 9.19 -19.21 -18.95
CA ASP A 428 9.45 -20.42 -18.15
C ASP A 428 9.61 -20.09 -16.67
N ASN A 429 10.40 -19.06 -16.35
CA ASN A 429 10.59 -18.65 -14.97
C ASN A 429 9.26 -18.20 -14.32
N PHE A 430 8.45 -17.45 -15.08
CA PHE A 430 7.11 -17.06 -14.66
C PHE A 430 6.21 -18.29 -14.44
N LEU A 431 6.12 -19.19 -15.42
CA LEU A 431 5.24 -20.36 -15.37
C LEU A 431 5.63 -21.30 -14.23
N LEU A 432 6.92 -21.59 -14.06
CA LEU A 432 7.41 -22.47 -12.97
C LEU A 432 7.09 -21.89 -11.59
N THR A 433 7.36 -20.60 -11.39
CA THR A 433 7.09 -19.93 -10.11
C THR A 433 5.60 -19.88 -9.78
N ASN A 434 4.75 -19.58 -10.78
CA ASN A 434 3.32 -19.43 -10.55
C ASN A 434 2.57 -20.76 -10.55
N GLN A 435 3.05 -21.79 -11.24
CA GLN A 435 2.45 -23.12 -11.18
C GLN A 435 2.49 -23.68 -9.77
N THR A 436 3.63 -23.55 -9.07
CA THR A 436 3.74 -23.93 -7.66
C THR A 436 2.77 -23.17 -6.75
N MET A 437 2.56 -21.87 -7.01
CA MET A 437 1.60 -21.06 -6.25
C MET A 437 0.15 -21.47 -6.55
N ILE A 438 -0.20 -21.71 -7.82
CA ILE A 438 -1.52 -22.18 -8.23
C ILE A 438 -1.83 -23.53 -7.58
N ASP A 439 -0.88 -24.47 -7.59
CA ASP A 439 -1.08 -25.80 -7.02
C ASP A 439 -1.21 -25.74 -5.50
N ALA A 440 -0.42 -24.90 -4.83
CA ALA A 440 -0.56 -24.64 -3.39
C ALA A 440 -1.92 -24.01 -3.05
N LEU A 441 -2.39 -23.04 -3.85
CA LEU A 441 -3.69 -22.38 -3.65
C LEU A 441 -4.87 -23.32 -3.94
N LYS A 442 -4.76 -24.20 -4.95
CA LYS A 442 -5.75 -25.26 -5.24
C LYS A 442 -5.78 -26.29 -4.12
N LEU A 443 -4.63 -26.80 -3.68
CA LEU A 443 -4.57 -27.73 -2.54
C LEU A 443 -5.18 -27.11 -1.29
N LYS A 444 -4.90 -25.83 -1.02
CA LYS A 444 -5.55 -25.07 0.06
C LYS A 444 -7.06 -24.97 -0.15
N ARG A 445 -7.54 -24.58 -1.34
CA ARG A 445 -8.97 -24.53 -1.68
C ARG A 445 -9.66 -25.87 -1.43
N ASP A 446 -9.06 -26.95 -1.92
CA ASP A 446 -9.61 -28.31 -1.82
C ASP A 446 -9.54 -28.82 -0.36
N SER A 447 -8.57 -28.38 0.45
CA SER A 447 -8.58 -28.61 1.91
C SER A 447 -9.67 -27.85 2.66
N PHE A 448 -10.30 -26.86 2.02
CA PHE A 448 -11.48 -26.16 2.54
C PHE A 448 -12.81 -26.80 2.12
N ASP A 449 -12.80 -27.80 1.20
CA ASP A 449 -13.99 -28.48 0.64
C ASP A 449 -14.68 -29.48 1.58
N ASP A 450 -14.26 -29.60 2.85
CA ASP A 450 -14.99 -30.36 3.89
C ASP A 450 -16.44 -29.86 4.16
N PHE A 451 -16.89 -28.81 3.46
CA PHE A 451 -18.29 -28.44 3.36
C PHE A 451 -18.74 -28.56 1.90
N SER A 452 -19.52 -29.61 1.62
CA SER A 452 -20.11 -29.79 0.30
C SER A 452 -20.92 -28.55 -0.12
N ARG A 453 -20.97 -28.26 -1.43
CA ARG A 453 -21.88 -27.25 -2.01
C ARG A 453 -23.32 -27.43 -1.50
N GLN A 454 -23.74 -28.67 -1.26
CA GLN A 454 -25.04 -29.00 -0.66
C GLN A 454 -25.16 -28.54 0.80
N GLY A 455 -24.09 -28.65 1.60
CA GLY A 455 -24.04 -28.14 2.99
C GLY A 455 -24.09 -26.62 3.07
N LEU A 456 -23.44 -25.91 2.14
CA LEU A 456 -23.51 -24.45 2.06
C LEU A 456 -24.90 -23.94 1.61
N VAL A 457 -25.53 -24.62 0.65
CA VAL A 457 -26.88 -24.29 0.17
C VAL A 457 -27.96 -24.60 1.23
N ALA A 458 -27.86 -25.72 1.94
CA ALA A 458 -28.81 -26.09 3.00
C ALA A 458 -28.78 -25.12 4.20
N ASP A 459 -27.60 -24.54 4.49
CA ASP A 459 -27.41 -23.56 5.55
C ASP A 459 -28.00 -22.19 5.19
N MET A 460 -27.86 -21.75 3.94
CA MET A 460 -28.52 -20.53 3.43
C MET A 460 -30.06 -20.66 3.40
N GLN A 461 -30.59 -21.88 3.24
CA GLN A 461 -32.04 -22.15 3.28
C GLN A 461 -32.61 -22.25 4.70
N LYS A 462 -31.78 -22.45 5.73
CA LYS A 462 -32.23 -22.51 7.14
C LYS A 462 -32.43 -21.14 7.79
N THR A 463 -31.95 -20.06 7.18
CA THR A 463 -32.02 -18.70 7.77
C THR A 463 -33.22 -17.89 7.24
N ALA A 464 -34.29 -18.56 6.83
CA ALA A 464 -35.55 -17.94 6.41
C ALA A 464 -36.77 -18.43 7.23
N ALA A 465 -36.55 -18.81 8.49
CA ALA A 465 -37.61 -19.12 9.46
C ALA A 465 -37.35 -18.42 10.80
#